data_AF-A0A822IPM7-F1
#
_entry.id   AF-A0A822IPM7-F1
#
_cell.length_a   1.000
_cell.length_b   1.000
_cell.length_c   1.000
_cell.angle_alpha   90.00
_cell.angle_beta   90.00
_cell.angle_gamma   90.00
#
_symmetry.space_group_name_H-M   'P 1'
#
loop_
_entity.id
_entity.type
_entity.pdbx_description
1 polymer ?
#
loop_
_entity_poly.entity_id
_entity_poly.type
_entity_poly.pdbx_seq_one_letter_code
_entity_poly.pdbx_strand_id
1 'polypeptide(L)' 'MPNYLLTHKDQELREKYGDYCLKAILSGEEAKPFEEFQSRVIV' A
#
# COMPACT_ATOMS: atom_id res chain seq x y z
N MET A 1 6.98 -16.64 18.48
CA MET A 1 6.95 -15.90 17.20
C MET A 1 7.02 -14.41 17.51
N PRO A 2 7.87 -13.60 16.87
CA PRO A 2 7.87 -12.16 17.08
C PRO A 2 6.57 -11.55 16.53
N ASN A 3 5.81 -10.88 17.40
CA ASN A 3 4.69 -10.03 17.01
C ASN A 3 5.26 -8.71 16.51
N TYR A 4 5.39 -8.57 15.20
CA TYR A 4 5.61 -7.26 14.59
C TYR A 4 4.31 -6.48 14.72
N LEU A 5 4.16 -5.75 15.83
CA LEU A 5 3.17 -4.68 15.93
C LEU A 5 3.47 -3.72 14.77
N LEU A 6 2.61 -3.75 13.75
CA LEU A 6 2.66 -2.82 12.63
C LEU A 6 2.71 -1.41 13.23
N THR A 7 3.73 -0.64 12.86
CA THR A 7 3.84 0.73 13.33
C THR A 7 2.67 1.54 12.78
N HIS A 8 2.30 2.65 13.41
CA HIS A 8 1.25 3.55 12.90
C HIS A 8 1.49 3.94 11.42
N LYS A 9 2.77 4.06 11.03
CA LYS A 9 3.19 4.31 9.64
C LYS A 9 2.90 3.16 8.69
N ASP A 10 3.04 1.91 9.14
CA ASP A 10 2.73 0.72 8.34
C ASP A 10 1.22 0.57 8.11
N GLN A 11 0.41 1.01 9.07
CA GLN A 11 -1.05 1.05 8.94
C GLN A 11 -1.48 2.10 7.91
N GLU A 12 -0.99 3.33 8.02
CA GLU A 12 -1.26 4.40 7.04
C GLU A 12 -0.81 4.01 5.62
N LEU A 13 0.33 3.33 5.48
CA LEU A 13 0.83 2.89 4.17
C LEU A 13 -0.10 1.83 3.55
N ARG A 14 -0.62 0.90 4.36
CA ARG A 14 -1.59 -0.09 3.90
C ARG A 14 -2.91 0.53 3.48
N GLU A 15 -3.42 1.51 4.23
CA GLU A 15 -4.65 2.24 3.87
C GLU A 15 -4.47 2.96 2.53
N LYS A 16 -3.37 3.70 2.36
CA LYS A 16 -3.04 4.37 1.09
C LYS A 16 -2.90 3.39 -0.08
N TYR A 17 -2.35 2.20 0.15
CA TYR A 17 -2.26 1.17 -0.88
C TYR A 17 -3.64 0.60 -1.23
N GLY A 18 -4.50 0.39 -0.23
CA GLY A 18 -5.89 -0.02 -0.44
C GLY A 18 -6.64 0.96 -1.35
N ASP A 19 -6.51 2.26 -1.08
CA ASP A 19 -7.10 3.32 -1.90
C ASP A 19 -6.52 3.36 -3.32
N TYR A 20 -5.21 3.16 -3.47
CA TYR A 20 -4.55 3.07 -4.77
C TYR A 20 -5.09 1.90 -5.60
N CYS A 21 -5.21 0.72 -5.00
CA CYS A 21 -5.78 -0.47 -5.66
C CYS A 21 -7.24 -0.25 -6.05
N LEU A 22 -8.06 0.33 -5.17
CA LEU A 22 -9.44 0.69 -5.47
C LEU A 22 -9.55 1.63 -6.67
N LYS A 23 -8.70 2.66 -6.72
CA LYS A 23 -8.64 3.59 -7.87
C LYS A 23 -8.25 2.88 -9.16
N ALA A 24 -7.23 2.02 -9.11
CA ALA A 24 -6.78 1.25 -10.27
C ALA A 24 -7.90 0.33 -10.83
N ILE A 25 -8.61 -0.37 -9.94
CA ILE A 25 -9.76 -1.22 -10.33
C ILE A 25 -10.86 -0.38 -10.99
N LEU A 26 -11.19 0.79 -10.41
CA LEU A 26 -12.22 1.68 -10.94
C LEU A 26 -11.81 2.35 -12.26
N SER A 27 -10.52 2.60 -12.48
CA SER A 27 -9.99 3.14 -13.74
C SER A 27 -9.77 2.07 -14.81
N GLY A 28 -9.89 0.78 -14.47
CA GLY A 28 -9.57 -0.33 -15.37
C GLY A 28 -8.06 -0.50 -15.60
N GLU A 29 -7.23 0.09 -14.73
CA GLU A 29 -5.79 -0.03 -14.75
C GLU A 29 -5.32 -1.19 -13.84
N GLU A 30 -4.22 -1.83 -14.19
CA GLU A 30 -3.61 -2.83 -13.31
C GLU A 30 -2.96 -2.15 -12.10
N ALA A 31 -3.36 -2.58 -10.90
CA ALA A 31 -2.71 -2.14 -9.68
C ALA A 31 -1.29 -2.73 -9.61
N LYS A 32 -0.30 -1.87 -9.36
CA LYS A 32 1.09 -2.30 -9.16
C LYS A 32 1.28 -3.03 -7.83
N PRO A 33 2.25 -3.97 -7.73
CA PRO A 33 2.56 -4.66 -6.48
C PRO A 33 2.92 -3.71 -5.34
N PHE A 34 2.66 -4.15 -4.10
CA PHE A 34 2.89 -3.35 -2.89
C PHE A 34 4.35 -2.91 -2.74
N GLU A 35 5.33 -3.75 -3.09
CA GLU A 35 6.74 -3.35 -3.00
C GLU A 35 7.08 -2.19 -3.93
N GLU A 36 6.46 -2.13 -5.12
CA GLU A 36 6.66 -1.04 -6.08
C GLU A 36 5.95 0.25 -5.63
N PHE A 37 4.78 0.11 -5.01
CA PHE A 37 4.07 1.23 -4.40
C PHE A 37 4.83 1.81 -3.21
N GLN A 38 5.32 0.95 -2.31
CA GLN A 38 6.10 1.34 -1.14
C GLN A 38 7.38 2.08 -1.54
N SER A 39 8.08 1.62 -2.58
CA SER A 39 9.27 2.28 -3.14
C SER A 39 8.99 3.71 -3.65
N ARG A 40 7.77 3.99 -4.13
CA ARG A 40 7.35 5.33 -4.57
C ARG A 40 6.92 6.25 -3.43
N VAL A 41 6.48 5.70 -2.29
CA VAL A 41 6.01 6.48 -1.13
C VAL A 41 7.15 6.77 -0.14
N ILE A 42 8.25 5.99 -0.16
CA ILE A 42 9.47 6.26 0.62
C ILE A 42 10.41 7.19 -0.17
N VAL A 43 9.91 8.38 -0.51
CA VAL A 43 10.69 9.57 -0.90
C VAL A 43 10.15 10.75 -0.12
#